data_AF-A0A2V9YZ78-F1
#
_entry.id   AF-A0A2V9YZ78-F1
#
_cell.length_a   1.000
_cell.length_b   1.000
_cell.length_c   1.000
_cell.angle_alpha   90.00
_cell.angle_beta   90.00
_cell.angle_gamma   90.00
#
_symmetry.space_group_name_H-M   'P 1'
#
loop_
_entity.id
_entity.type
_entity.pdbx_description
1 polymer ?
#
loop_
_entity_poly.entity_id
_entity_poly.type
_entity_poly.pdbx_seq_one_letter_code
_entity_poly.pdbx_strand_id
1 'polypeptide(L)'
;MELDQGTLNLRVRHLYDGEIYEIDTPNLAFTIMKSGEYRFDVDPDGDTTRVTVWQGEGEATGQERAVRVRKNEQAVFSGGDSLNHEIAQAPEYDGFDDWCRVRDQRQEHSQSVRYVSPDVIGAEDLDDYGTWRVLPAYGAVWVPAVAPGWAPYRFGHWVWVDPWGWTWVDDAPWGFAPCHYGRWVYY
;
A
#
# COMPACT_ATOMS: atom_id res chain seq x y z
N MET A 1 11.64 -7.48 1.67
CA MET A 1 11.54 -6.10 1.13
C MET A 1 12.53 -5.29 1.91
N GLU A 2 13.40 -4.55 1.26
CA GLU A 2 14.51 -3.90 1.92
C GLU A 2 14.20 -2.44 2.27
N LEU A 3 14.49 -2.05 3.51
CA LEU A 3 14.42 -0.68 4.02
C LEU A 3 15.75 -0.34 4.69
N ASP A 4 16.63 0.34 3.95
CA ASP A 4 17.94 0.74 4.44
C ASP A 4 17.89 1.97 5.35
N GLN A 5 16.91 2.85 5.14
CA GLN A 5 16.77 4.12 5.86
C GLN A 5 15.34 4.66 5.76
N GLY A 6 14.87 5.32 6.81
CA GLY A 6 13.64 6.12 6.80
C GLY A 6 12.45 5.39 7.42
N THR A 7 11.24 5.72 6.98
CA THR A 7 10.01 5.23 7.57
C THR A 7 9.16 4.48 6.56
N LEU A 8 8.66 3.32 6.97
CA LEU A 8 7.68 2.52 6.25
C LEU A 8 6.47 2.30 7.15
N ASN A 9 5.28 2.68 6.66
CA ASN A 9 4.01 2.24 7.22
C ASN A 9 3.47 1.11 6.33
N LEU A 10 3.19 -0.04 6.93
CA LEU A 10 2.78 -1.26 6.25
C LEU A 10 1.43 -1.75 6.79
N ARG A 11 0.43 -1.77 5.89
CA ARG A 11 -0.89 -2.35 6.12
C ARG A 11 -1.00 -3.69 5.39
N VAL A 12 -1.05 -4.79 6.13
CA VAL A 12 -1.27 -6.13 5.58
C VAL A 12 -2.74 -6.50 5.79
N ARG A 13 -3.55 -6.42 4.72
CA ARG A 13 -5.00 -6.72 4.79
C ARG A 13 -5.28 -8.22 4.91
N HIS A 14 -4.57 -9.01 4.12
CA HIS A 14 -4.67 -10.46 4.08
C HIS A 14 -3.27 -11.05 4.03
N LEU A 15 -3.10 -12.16 4.74
CA LEU A 15 -1.90 -12.99 4.73
C LEU A 15 -2.40 -14.40 4.41
N TYR A 16 -2.27 -14.84 3.16
CA TYR A 16 -2.76 -16.14 2.73
C TYR A 16 -1.79 -17.26 3.16
N ASP A 17 -2.30 -18.49 3.24
CA ASP A 17 -1.48 -19.64 3.62
C ASP A 17 -0.29 -19.81 2.67
N GLY A 18 0.93 -19.81 3.23
CA GLY A 18 2.17 -19.92 2.47
C GLY A 18 2.74 -18.59 1.96
N GLU A 19 2.04 -17.47 2.14
CA GLU A 19 2.61 -16.14 1.91
C GLU A 19 3.54 -15.74 3.06
N ILE A 20 4.69 -15.19 2.69
CA ILE A 20 5.67 -14.65 3.62
C ILE A 20 5.92 -13.21 3.19
N TYR A 21 5.59 -12.27 4.06
CA TYR A 21 6.05 -10.89 3.92
C TYR A 21 7.19 -10.68 4.91
N GLU A 22 8.34 -10.31 4.36
CA GLU A 22 9.55 -10.03 5.12
C GLU A 22 10.01 -8.60 4.84
N ILE A 23 10.45 -7.92 5.89
CA ILE A 23 11.01 -6.57 5.84
C ILE A 23 12.43 -6.66 6.38
N ASP A 24 13.38 -6.43 5.48
CA ASP A 24 14.80 -6.47 5.74
C ASP A 24 15.28 -5.07 6.06
N THR A 25 16.01 -4.95 7.16
CA THR A 25 16.63 -3.70 7.61
C THR A 25 18.07 -4.00 8.03
N PRO A 26 18.92 -2.98 8.23
CA PRO A 26 20.30 -3.21 8.66
C PRO A 26 20.47 -3.95 10.01
N ASN A 27 19.42 -4.06 10.84
CA ASN A 27 19.50 -4.65 12.18
C ASN A 27 18.73 -5.98 12.33
N LEU A 28 17.85 -6.31 11.39
CA LEU A 28 16.99 -7.50 11.46
C LEU A 28 16.24 -7.74 10.14
N ALA A 29 15.79 -8.98 9.96
CA ALA A 29 14.71 -9.34 9.05
C ALA A 29 13.42 -9.58 9.86
N PHE A 30 12.32 -8.91 9.51
CA PHE A 30 11.04 -9.02 10.20
C PHE A 30 10.03 -9.78 9.36
N THR A 31 9.65 -10.97 9.80
CA THR A 31 8.59 -11.76 9.16
C THR A 31 7.22 -11.40 9.74
N ILE A 32 6.28 -11.02 8.87
CA ILE A 32 4.89 -10.77 9.22
C ILE A 32 4.15 -12.10 9.45
N MET A 33 3.60 -12.30 10.65
CA MET A 33 2.95 -13.57 11.02
C MET A 33 1.42 -13.47 11.02
N LYS A 34 0.85 -12.27 11.03
CA LYS A 34 -0.60 -12.00 10.99
C LYS A 34 -0.88 -10.79 10.11
N SER A 35 -2.08 -10.69 9.56
CA SER A 35 -2.53 -9.42 8.99
C SER A 35 -2.60 -8.34 10.08
N GLY A 36 -2.33 -7.08 9.72
CA GLY A 36 -2.15 -6.03 10.70
C GLY A 36 -1.59 -4.72 10.16
N GLU A 37 -1.17 -3.87 11.08
CA GLU A 37 -0.64 -2.54 10.84
C GLU A 37 0.69 -2.40 11.58
N TYR A 38 1.72 -2.17 10.80
CA TYR A 38 3.12 -2.23 11.20
C TYR A 38 3.81 -0.93 10.78
N ARG A 39 4.77 -0.48 11.57
CA ARG A 39 5.68 0.59 11.17
C ARG A 39 7.11 0.21 11.44
N PHE A 40 7.97 0.56 10.49
CA PHE A 40 9.41 0.38 10.55
C PHE A 40 10.04 1.76 10.42
N ASP A 41 10.91 2.11 11.37
CA ASP A 41 11.74 3.31 11.28
C ASP A 41 13.20 2.87 11.39
N VAL A 42 13.98 3.16 10.36
CA VAL A 42 15.44 2.96 10.34
C VAL A 42 16.10 4.32 10.41
N ASP A 43 16.98 4.52 11.39
CA ASP A 43 17.67 5.79 11.56
C ASP A 43 18.62 6.10 10.39
N PRO A 44 19.00 7.38 10.20
CA PRO A 44 19.84 7.77 9.06
C PRO A 44 21.20 7.08 8.96
N ASP A 45 21.74 6.64 10.10
CA ASP A 45 23.03 5.98 10.19
C ASP A 45 22.90 4.44 10.06
N GLY A 46 21.68 3.88 10.09
CA GLY A 46 21.38 2.45 9.99
C GLY A 46 21.61 1.65 11.28
N ASP A 47 22.00 2.32 12.36
CA ASP A 47 22.37 1.70 13.64
C ASP A 47 21.16 1.21 14.45
N THR A 48 19.97 1.72 14.15
CA THR A 48 18.73 1.40 14.88
C THR A 48 17.57 1.13 13.94
N THR A 49 16.87 0.00 14.17
CA THR A 49 15.56 -0.29 13.56
C THR A 49 14.50 -0.32 14.66
N ARG A 50 13.45 0.50 14.52
CA ARG A 50 12.25 0.42 15.36
C ARG A 50 11.14 -0.29 14.61
N VAL A 51 10.54 -1.29 15.25
CA VAL A 51 9.36 -2.00 14.74
C VAL A 51 8.20 -1.75 15.67
N THR A 52 7.17 -1.08 15.18
CA THR A 52 5.90 -0.83 15.91
C THR A 52 4.81 -1.73 15.34
N VAL A 53 4.10 -2.45 16.20
CA VAL A 53 3.00 -3.34 15.80
C VAL A 53 1.72 -2.86 16.47
N TRP A 54 0.92 -2.03 15.79
CA TRP A 54 -0.38 -1.60 16.33
C TRP A 54 -1.45 -2.69 16.20
N GLN A 55 -1.38 -3.49 15.14
CA GLN A 55 -2.23 -4.66 14.93
C GLN A 55 -1.43 -5.79 14.30
N GLY A 56 -1.82 -7.02 14.59
CA GLY A 56 -1.11 -8.20 14.10
C GLY A 56 0.00 -8.65 15.05
N GLU A 57 1.01 -9.27 14.45
CA GLU A 57 2.14 -9.89 15.11
C GLU A 57 3.23 -10.21 14.09
N GLY A 58 4.50 -10.20 14.51
CA GLY A 58 5.61 -10.66 13.68
C GLY A 58 6.81 -11.11 14.50
N GLU A 59 7.83 -11.57 13.81
CA GLU A 59 9.04 -12.11 14.39
C GLU A 59 10.28 -11.49 13.72
N ALA A 60 11.15 -10.88 14.53
CA ALA A 60 12.44 -10.37 14.10
C ALA A 60 13.48 -11.50 14.19
N THR A 61 14.25 -11.67 13.13
CA THR A 61 15.33 -12.64 13.03
C THR A 61 16.66 -11.95 12.68
N GLY A 62 17.75 -12.60 13.08
CA GLY A 62 19.13 -12.11 13.01
C GLY A 62 20.08 -13.26 13.38
N GLN A 63 21.22 -12.98 13.98
CA GLN A 63 22.21 -14.00 14.37
C GLN A 63 21.83 -14.73 15.67
N GLU A 64 21.01 -14.09 16.51
CA GLU A 64 20.56 -14.65 17.79
C GLU A 64 19.14 -15.26 17.69
N ARG A 65 18.58 -15.63 18.85
CA ARG A 65 17.23 -16.17 18.92
C ARG A 65 16.22 -15.13 18.45
N ALA A 66 15.28 -15.58 17.62
CA ALA A 66 14.21 -14.74 17.11
C ALA A 66 13.38 -14.07 18.21
N VAL A 67 12.96 -12.83 17.95
CA VAL A 67 12.25 -11.96 18.89
C VAL A 67 10.85 -11.69 18.34
N ARG A 68 9.83 -12.10 19.09
CA ARG A 68 8.43 -11.87 18.71
C ARG A 68 7.95 -10.51 19.19
N VAL A 69 7.38 -9.72 18.28
CA VAL A 69 6.77 -8.42 18.56
C VAL A 69 5.27 -8.53 18.31
N ARG A 70 4.47 -8.25 19.34
CA ARG A 70 3.02 -8.45 19.34
C ARG A 70 2.27 -7.13 19.20
N LYS A 71 0.96 -7.25 19.01
CA LYS A 71 0.03 -6.12 19.06
C LYS A 71 0.28 -5.21 20.27
N ASN A 72 0.27 -3.90 20.02
CA ASN A 72 0.50 -2.80 20.95
C ASN A 72 1.93 -2.75 21.52
N GLU A 73 2.91 -3.38 20.86
CA GLU A 73 4.32 -3.31 21.24
C GLU A 73 5.12 -2.52 20.20
N GLN A 74 6.16 -1.84 20.67
CA GLN A 74 7.26 -1.34 19.86
C GLN A 74 8.54 -2.00 20.36
N ALA A 75 9.32 -2.55 19.43
CA ALA A 75 10.66 -3.06 19.68
C ALA A 75 11.70 -2.16 19.01
N VAL A 76 12.73 -1.77 19.74
CA VAL A 76 13.87 -1.01 19.23
C VAL A 76 15.07 -1.93 19.19
N PHE A 77 15.59 -2.20 18.00
CA PHE A 77 16.73 -3.08 17.76
C PHE A 77 17.97 -2.25 17.42
N SER A 78 19.13 -2.68 17.90
CA SER A 78 20.41 -2.00 17.67
C SER A 78 21.57 -2.99 17.63
N GLY A 79 22.73 -2.52 17.18
CA GLY A 79 23.95 -3.33 17.14
C GLY A 79 23.95 -4.37 16.01
N GLY A 80 23.35 -4.03 14.87
CA GLY A 80 23.23 -4.89 13.70
C GLY A 80 22.42 -6.15 14.00
N ASP A 81 22.78 -7.27 13.36
CA ASP A 81 22.06 -8.55 13.45
C ASP A 81 22.14 -9.26 14.82
N SER A 82 22.72 -8.62 15.84
CA SER A 82 22.79 -9.19 17.20
C SER A 82 21.43 -9.28 17.90
N LEU A 83 20.39 -8.63 17.35
CA LEU A 83 19.05 -8.54 17.94
C LEU A 83 19.04 -7.96 19.36
N ASN A 84 20.01 -7.13 19.74
CA ASN A 84 19.93 -6.38 20.98
C ASN A 84 18.71 -5.45 20.93
N HIS A 85 17.80 -5.59 21.89
CA HIS A 85 16.51 -4.92 21.81
C HIS A 85 15.91 -4.52 23.15
N GLU A 86 15.04 -3.51 23.07
CA GLU A 86 14.11 -3.12 24.13
C GLU A 86 12.67 -3.15 23.58
N ILE A 87 11.73 -3.68 24.38
CA ILE A 87 10.30 -3.69 24.03
C ILE A 87 9.54 -2.78 25.00
N ALA A 88 8.74 -1.88 24.43
CA ALA A 88 7.85 -0.99 25.14
C ALA A 88 6.44 -1.02 24.53
N GLN A 89 5.52 -0.27 25.14
CA GLN A 89 4.20 -0.06 24.56
C GLN A 89 4.32 0.73 23.25
N ALA A 90 3.55 0.35 22.23
CA ALA A 90 3.47 1.07 20.97
C ALA A 90 3.04 2.53 21.20
N PRO A 91 3.66 3.51 20.53
CA PRO A 91 3.26 4.90 20.61
C PRO A 91 1.88 5.11 19.98
N GLU A 92 1.29 6.28 20.25
CA GLU A 92 0.16 6.77 19.45
C GLU A 92 0.61 7.03 18.01
N TYR A 93 -0.36 7.02 17.09
CA TYR A 93 -0.14 7.39 15.69
C TYR A 93 0.33 8.83 15.57
N ASP A 94 1.29 9.08 14.67
CA ASP A 94 1.70 10.44 14.32
C ASP A 94 1.03 10.93 13.01
N GLY A 95 1.41 12.13 12.56
CA GLY A 95 0.81 12.73 11.38
C GLY A 95 1.10 11.98 10.07
N PHE A 96 2.20 11.23 9.98
CA PHE A 96 2.47 10.37 8.83
C PHE A 96 1.56 9.15 8.86
N ASP A 97 1.38 8.55 10.02
CA ASP A 97 0.46 7.41 10.19
C ASP A 97 -0.99 7.81 9.89
N ASP A 98 -1.44 8.98 10.36
CA ASP A 98 -2.76 9.51 10.06
C ASP A 98 -2.94 9.74 8.56
N TRP A 99 -1.92 10.28 7.88
CA TRP A 99 -1.94 10.45 6.43
C TRP A 99 -2.08 9.12 5.69
N CYS A 100 -1.32 8.09 6.09
CA CYS A 100 -1.43 6.74 5.55
C CYS A 100 -2.83 6.15 5.77
N ARG A 101 -3.37 6.27 6.98
CA ARG A 101 -4.68 5.73 7.34
C ARG A 101 -5.84 6.37 6.59
N VAL A 102 -5.78 7.68 6.32
CA VAL A 102 -6.79 8.34 5.48
C VAL A 102 -6.80 7.76 4.07
N ARG A 103 -5.62 7.45 3.52
CA ARG A 103 -5.49 6.84 2.19
C ARG A 103 -6.01 5.40 2.19
N ASP A 104 -5.66 4.61 3.19
CA ASP A 104 -6.16 3.24 3.35
C ASP A 104 -7.68 3.20 3.48
N GLN A 105 -8.26 4.09 4.28
CA GLN A 105 -9.71 4.20 4.45
C GLN A 105 -10.42 4.57 3.14
N ARG A 106 -9.85 5.46 2.33
CA ARG A 106 -10.40 5.81 1.00
C ARG A 106 -10.49 4.57 0.10
N GLN A 107 -9.49 3.71 0.15
CA GLN A 107 -9.51 2.47 -0.62
C GLN A 107 -10.50 1.44 -0.04
N GLU A 108 -10.52 1.25 1.29
CA GLU A 108 -11.44 0.32 1.97
C GLU A 108 -12.92 0.71 1.80
N HIS A 109 -13.21 2.00 1.72
CA HIS A 109 -14.56 2.54 1.58
C HIS A 109 -14.94 2.98 0.16
N SER A 110 -14.14 2.60 -0.85
CA SER A 110 -14.41 2.96 -2.24
C SER A 110 -15.80 2.45 -2.66
N GLN A 111 -16.62 3.34 -3.23
CA GLN A 111 -17.93 2.97 -3.77
C GLN A 111 -17.78 2.19 -5.07
N SER A 112 -16.69 2.42 -5.79
CA SER A 112 -16.36 1.76 -7.06
C SER A 112 -16.18 0.24 -6.94
N VAL A 113 -15.85 -0.29 -5.75
CA VAL A 113 -15.78 -1.75 -5.50
C VAL A 113 -17.13 -2.47 -5.68
N ARG A 114 -18.25 -1.73 -5.75
CA ARG A 114 -19.56 -2.28 -6.10
C ARG A 114 -19.69 -2.62 -7.59
N TYR A 115 -18.83 -2.04 -8.42
CA TYR A 115 -18.92 -2.10 -9.88
C TYR A 115 -17.70 -2.77 -10.51
N VAL A 116 -16.53 -2.70 -9.86
CA VAL A 116 -15.28 -3.34 -10.30
C VAL A 116 -14.66 -4.16 -9.16
N SER A 117 -13.79 -5.11 -9.51
CA SER A 117 -13.05 -5.90 -8.51
C SER A 117 -12.23 -4.98 -7.59
N PRO A 118 -12.13 -5.26 -6.27
CA PRO A 118 -11.22 -4.55 -5.38
C PRO A 118 -9.75 -4.65 -5.79
N ASP A 119 -9.38 -5.61 -6.65
CA ASP A 119 -8.03 -5.77 -7.19
C ASP A 119 -7.71 -4.81 -8.36
N VAL A 120 -8.70 -4.03 -8.83
CA VAL A 120 -8.48 -3.00 -9.84
C VAL A 120 -7.75 -1.83 -9.20
N ILE A 121 -6.47 -1.69 -9.54
CA ILE A 121 -5.61 -0.60 -9.07
C ILE A 121 -6.19 0.75 -9.54
N GLY A 122 -6.34 1.70 -8.62
CA GLY A 122 -6.86 3.04 -8.88
C GLY A 122 -8.38 3.12 -8.98
N ALA A 123 -9.12 2.05 -8.65
CA ALA A 123 -10.58 2.07 -8.63
C ALA A 123 -11.14 3.11 -7.65
N GLU A 124 -10.44 3.38 -6.55
CA GLU A 124 -10.82 4.38 -5.56
C GLU A 124 -10.81 5.81 -6.13
N ASP A 125 -9.97 6.10 -7.12
CA ASP A 125 -9.93 7.41 -7.75
C ASP A 125 -11.18 7.66 -8.61
N LEU A 126 -11.84 6.62 -9.09
CA LEU A 126 -13.08 6.75 -9.86
C LEU A 126 -14.21 7.42 -9.07
N ASP A 127 -14.20 7.29 -7.74
CA ASP A 127 -15.23 7.84 -6.86
C ASP A 127 -15.18 9.38 -6.80
N ASP A 128 -14.00 9.98 -6.99
CA ASP A 128 -13.80 11.42 -6.87
C ASP A 128 -13.86 12.16 -8.23
N TYR A 129 -13.68 11.43 -9.33
CA TYR A 129 -13.50 12.04 -10.66
C TYR A 129 -14.55 11.63 -11.70
N GLY A 130 -15.60 10.92 -11.29
CA GLY A 130 -16.68 10.54 -12.19
C GLY A 130 -17.90 9.98 -11.48
N THR A 131 -18.78 9.36 -12.27
CA THR A 131 -20.01 8.76 -11.74
C THR A 131 -20.30 7.43 -12.43
N TRP A 132 -20.76 6.45 -11.65
CA TRP A 132 -21.29 5.21 -12.18
C TRP A 132 -22.73 5.38 -12.66
N ARG A 133 -23.04 4.85 -13.84
CA ARG A 133 -24.38 4.84 -14.45
C ARG A 133 -24.73 3.46 -14.96
N VAL A 134 -26.00 3.11 -14.96
CA VAL A 134 -26.48 1.86 -15.56
C VAL A 134 -27.08 2.15 -16.93
N LEU A 135 -26.46 1.63 -17.98
CA LEU A 135 -26.95 1.74 -19.34
C LEU A 135 -27.57 0.40 -19.79
N PRO A 136 -28.72 0.40 -20.50
CA PRO A 136 -29.39 -0.84 -20.90
C PRO A 136 -28.52 -1.81 -21.70
N ALA A 137 -27.61 -1.30 -22.54
CA ALA A 137 -26.76 -2.13 -23.41
C ALA A 137 -25.44 -2.57 -22.75
N TYR A 138 -25.01 -1.91 -21.66
CA TYR A 138 -23.65 -2.07 -21.11
C TYR A 138 -23.61 -2.43 -19.61
N GLY A 139 -24.74 -2.31 -18.90
CA GLY A 139 -24.74 -2.43 -17.44
C GLY A 139 -24.09 -1.21 -16.79
N ALA A 140 -23.34 -1.42 -15.70
CA ALA A 140 -22.65 -0.37 -14.99
C ALA A 140 -21.46 0.17 -15.81
N VAL A 141 -21.47 1.46 -16.11
CA VAL A 141 -20.40 2.19 -16.80
C VAL A 141 -19.96 3.38 -15.96
N TRP A 142 -18.65 3.61 -15.90
CA TRP A 142 -18.11 4.79 -15.25
C TRP A 142 -17.97 5.93 -16.25
N VAL A 143 -18.37 7.14 -15.85
CA VAL A 143 -18.39 8.33 -16.70
C VAL A 143 -17.52 9.42 -16.07
N PRO A 144 -16.40 9.81 -16.70
CA PRO A 144 -15.50 10.82 -16.16
C PRO A 144 -16.13 12.21 -16.16
N ALA A 145 -15.82 13.02 -15.15
CA ALA A 145 -16.12 14.45 -15.11
C ALA A 145 -15.02 15.23 -15.84
N VAL A 146 -15.15 15.37 -17.16
CA VAL A 146 -14.14 15.98 -18.04
C VAL A 146 -14.68 17.14 -18.87
N ALA A 147 -13.76 18.00 -19.33
CA ALA A 147 -14.10 19.11 -20.22
C ALA A 147 -14.58 18.63 -21.61
N PRO A 148 -15.41 19.42 -22.31
CA PRO A 148 -15.78 19.14 -23.69
C PRO A 148 -14.55 18.94 -24.60
N GLY A 149 -14.60 17.93 -25.46
CA GLY A 149 -13.51 17.58 -26.37
C GLY A 149 -12.42 16.70 -25.76
N TRP A 150 -12.55 16.28 -24.49
CA TRP A 150 -11.72 15.22 -23.93
C TRP A 150 -11.92 13.90 -24.68
N ALA A 151 -10.85 13.11 -24.77
CA ALA A 151 -10.87 11.77 -25.33
C ALA A 151 -9.88 10.87 -24.56
N PRO A 152 -10.10 9.55 -24.51
CA PRO A 152 -9.17 8.60 -23.91
C PRO A 152 -7.80 8.65 -24.57
N TYR A 153 -6.74 8.39 -23.79
CA TYR A 153 -5.35 8.30 -24.27
C TYR A 153 -4.85 9.57 -24.99
N ARG A 154 -5.37 10.74 -24.59
CA ARG A 154 -5.04 12.02 -25.23
C ARG A 154 -4.05 12.86 -24.45
N PHE A 155 -4.20 12.91 -23.12
CA PHE A 155 -3.37 13.71 -22.23
C PHE A 155 -2.61 12.74 -21.31
N GLY A 156 -1.32 12.60 -21.57
CA GLY A 156 -0.49 11.58 -20.96
C GLY A 156 0.66 11.20 -21.89
N HIS A 157 1.34 10.11 -21.55
CA HIS A 157 2.51 9.64 -22.29
C HIS A 157 2.75 8.14 -22.09
N TRP A 158 3.45 7.53 -23.04
CA TRP A 158 3.91 6.14 -22.91
C TRP A 158 5.23 6.09 -22.15
N VAL A 159 5.30 5.20 -21.17
CA VAL A 159 6.53 4.88 -20.45
C VAL A 159 6.81 3.37 -20.53
N TRP A 160 8.08 2.99 -20.51
CA TRP A 160 8.46 1.59 -20.41
C TRP A 160 8.55 1.20 -18.93
N VAL A 161 7.74 0.22 -18.50
CA VAL A 161 7.73 -0.30 -17.13
C VAL A 161 8.05 -1.79 -17.17
N ASP A 162 9.19 -2.22 -16.64
CA ASP A 162 9.53 -3.64 -16.53
C ASP A 162 8.72 -4.31 -15.40
N PRO A 163 8.22 -5.55 -15.58
CA PRO A 163 8.26 -6.40 -16.78
C PRO A 163 7.09 -6.19 -17.77
N TRP A 164 6.23 -5.20 -17.55
CA TRP A 164 4.95 -5.01 -18.26
C TRP A 164 5.07 -4.35 -19.65
N GLY A 165 6.20 -3.74 -19.99
CA GLY A 165 6.46 -3.12 -21.30
C GLY A 165 5.95 -1.68 -21.42
N TRP A 166 5.51 -1.29 -22.62
CA TRP A 166 4.94 0.05 -22.86
C TRP A 166 3.59 0.21 -22.17
N THR A 167 3.53 1.13 -21.22
CA THR A 167 2.39 1.42 -20.35
C THR A 167 1.98 2.87 -20.55
N TRP A 168 0.67 3.12 -20.72
CA TRP A 168 0.14 4.48 -20.85
C TRP A 168 -0.02 5.10 -19.46
N VAL A 169 0.61 6.25 -19.25
CA VAL A 169 0.42 7.06 -18.03
C VAL A 169 -0.43 8.26 -18.40
N ASP A 170 -1.64 8.28 -17.88
CA ASP A 170 -2.57 9.40 -18.07
C ASP A 170 -2.19 10.57 -17.15
N ASP A 171 -2.37 11.80 -17.61
CA ASP A 171 -2.14 12.99 -16.78
C ASP A 171 -3.26 13.17 -15.74
N ALA A 172 -4.43 12.55 -15.96
CA ALA A 172 -5.52 12.57 -15.01
C ALA A 172 -5.30 11.57 -13.86
N PRO A 173 -5.50 11.96 -12.59
CA PRO A 173 -5.24 11.09 -11.43
C PRO A 173 -6.00 9.75 -11.45
N TRP A 174 -7.18 9.74 -12.06
CA TRP A 174 -8.07 8.58 -12.16
C TRP A 174 -7.80 7.71 -13.41
N GLY A 175 -6.93 8.14 -14.32
CA GLY A 175 -6.81 7.55 -15.66
C GLY A 175 -6.26 6.13 -15.66
N PHE A 176 -5.52 5.73 -14.61
CA PHE A 176 -4.91 4.40 -14.54
C PHE A 176 -5.95 3.27 -14.70
N ALA A 177 -6.99 3.26 -13.86
CA ALA A 177 -7.98 2.18 -13.87
C ALA A 177 -8.69 1.99 -15.23
N PRO A 178 -9.32 3.01 -15.84
CA PRO A 178 -10.05 2.83 -17.08
C PRO A 178 -9.15 2.70 -18.31
N CYS A 179 -7.91 3.21 -18.29
CA CYS A 179 -6.96 3.04 -19.39
C CYS A 179 -6.27 1.67 -19.40
N HIS A 180 -6.14 1.00 -18.26
CA HIS A 180 -5.49 -0.33 -18.19
C HIS A 180 -6.50 -1.48 -18.18
N TYR A 181 -7.65 -1.29 -17.54
CA TYR A 181 -8.64 -2.35 -17.35
C TYR A 181 -9.96 -2.10 -18.09
N GLY A 182 -10.16 -0.88 -18.61
CA GLY A 182 -11.43 -0.45 -19.19
C GLY A 182 -11.51 -0.54 -20.72
N ARG A 183 -12.71 -0.26 -21.21
CA ARG A 183 -13.00 0.01 -22.62
C ARG A 183 -13.87 1.24 -22.72
N TRP A 184 -13.61 2.07 -23.72
CA TRP A 184 -14.32 3.33 -23.92
C TRP A 184 -15.39 3.20 -24.98
N VAL A 185 -16.56 3.77 -24.71
CA VAL A 185 -17.70 3.85 -25.62
C VAL A 185 -18.32 5.24 -25.57
N TYR A 186 -18.77 5.73 -26.71
CA TYR A 186 -19.60 6.92 -26.80
C TYR A 186 -21.07 6.48 -26.87
N TYR A 187 -21.94 7.08 -26.06
CA TYR A 187 -23.35 6.69 -25.95
C TYR A 187 -24.27 7.91 -25.83
#